data_AF-A0A7T1WVS1-F1
#
_entry.id   AF-A0A7T1WVS1-F1
#
_cell.length_a   1.000
_cell.length_b   1.000
_cell.length_c   1.000
_cell.angle_alpha   90.00
_cell.angle_beta   90.00
_cell.angle_gamma   90.00
#
_symmetry.space_group_name_H-M   'P 1'
#
loop_
_entity.id
_entity.type
_entity.pdbx_description
1 polymer ?
#
loop_
_entity_poly.entity_id
_entity_poly.type
_entity_poly.pdbx_seq_one_letter_code
_entity_poly.pdbx_strand_id
1 'polypeptide(L)'
;MATTPPDGPGQAGGPGKSGPDGPFGEPRKDRDGQAQDGEDQDREDQDREDQDREDPDREDPDREDPDREDRDREPHEPAEEKTRVEKPGEEKSREGDDRGATGPAEGKDRKGPGKAAEAAASAEDGIRFALGTLTVLPVNVPRWDRRSARRGMEWAPLAGLLVGLTAAAASLLALLLGTSSLLAAIVSVAVPAVLTRALHLDGLADVADGLGSAKPAEGALRIMKQSDIGPFGVITLVLALLAQVAVINELYGQGGWAHGALAVIVSAVTARTALTLAARSGVPAARPEGLGSVVAGTVPARTAVIVAAGVAVVSAAAGAIVNLWWNPLFGAVSYLFAVAIGLAAAELLLRHCRRRLGGVTGDVFGALAECAATVTLVVLAFG
;
A
#
# COMPACT_ATOMS: atom_id res chain seq x y z
N MET A 1 45.22 -66.42 7.88
CA MET A 1 45.45 -66.82 6.48
C MET A 1 45.90 -65.58 5.72
N ALA A 2 47.20 -65.50 5.46
CA ALA A 2 47.90 -64.40 4.83
C ALA A 2 48.83 -65.01 3.78
N THR A 3 48.78 -64.50 2.55
CA THR A 3 49.67 -64.73 1.39
C THR A 3 49.18 -63.71 0.33
N THR A 4 49.93 -62.83 -0.34
CA THR A 4 51.34 -62.77 -0.76
C THR A 4 51.59 -61.37 -1.39
N PRO A 5 52.81 -60.79 -1.32
CA PRO A 5 53.36 -59.79 -2.27
C PRO A 5 54.49 -60.47 -3.12
N PRO A 6 55.45 -59.81 -3.81
CA PRO A 6 55.68 -58.38 -4.18
C PRO A 6 56.08 -58.17 -5.68
N ASP A 7 56.34 -56.92 -6.11
CA ASP A 7 57.60 -56.49 -6.79
C ASP A 7 57.54 -55.02 -7.29
N GLY A 8 58.61 -54.26 -6.99
CA GLY A 8 58.89 -52.91 -7.49
C GLY A 8 59.92 -52.91 -8.64
N PRO A 9 60.88 -51.97 -8.70
CA PRO A 9 60.78 -50.65 -9.35
C PRO A 9 61.83 -50.42 -10.47
N GLY A 10 61.71 -49.34 -11.26
CA GLY A 10 62.78 -48.83 -12.15
C GLY A 10 62.52 -47.39 -12.60
N GLN A 11 63.19 -46.38 -12.05
CA GLN A 11 64.50 -45.81 -12.43
C GLN A 11 64.50 -44.83 -13.63
N ALA A 12 64.71 -43.55 -13.29
CA ALA A 12 65.73 -42.60 -13.78
C ALA A 12 65.93 -42.31 -15.30
N GLY A 13 66.03 -41.00 -15.60
CA GLY A 13 67.00 -40.45 -16.57
C GLY A 13 66.45 -39.90 -17.90
N GLY A 14 66.59 -38.59 -18.15
CA GLY A 14 66.56 -38.00 -19.50
C GLY A 14 67.91 -38.20 -20.24
N PRO A 15 68.35 -37.35 -21.19
CA PRO A 15 67.68 -36.49 -22.18
C PRO A 15 68.17 -36.78 -23.65
N GLY A 16 67.65 -36.09 -24.67
CA GLY A 16 68.27 -35.95 -26.01
C GLY A 16 67.29 -36.10 -27.19
N LYS A 17 66.75 -35.01 -27.75
CA LYS A 17 67.23 -34.24 -28.92
C LYS A 17 67.02 -34.91 -30.30
N SER A 18 66.15 -34.31 -31.11
CA SER A 18 66.48 -33.79 -32.47
C SER A 18 65.25 -33.09 -33.08
N GLY A 19 65.43 -31.81 -33.46
CA GLY A 19 64.49 -31.05 -34.32
C GLY A 19 64.60 -31.48 -35.79
N PRO A 20 64.08 -30.72 -36.77
CA PRO A 20 64.45 -29.31 -37.00
C PRO A 20 63.25 -28.35 -37.24
N ASP A 21 63.32 -27.11 -36.74
CA ASP A 21 63.57 -25.83 -37.46
C ASP A 21 62.32 -25.34 -38.24
N GLY A 22 61.62 -24.25 -37.87
CA GLY A 22 62.06 -22.86 -37.70
C GLY A 22 61.56 -22.02 -38.91
N PRO A 23 61.55 -20.66 -38.94
CA PRO A 23 62.06 -19.71 -37.94
C PRO A 23 61.20 -18.43 -37.63
N PHE A 24 61.33 -17.89 -36.39
CA PHE A 24 61.52 -16.47 -35.95
C PHE A 24 60.52 -15.35 -36.40
N GLY A 25 60.14 -14.32 -35.65
CA GLY A 25 60.53 -13.70 -34.36
C GLY A 25 59.97 -12.25 -34.31
N GLU A 26 59.76 -11.67 -33.13
CA GLU A 26 59.79 -10.20 -32.92
C GLU A 26 61.20 -9.82 -32.39
N PRO A 27 61.74 -8.56 -32.40
CA PRO A 27 61.09 -7.23 -32.53
C PRO A 27 61.90 -6.08 -33.25
N ARG A 28 61.32 -4.86 -33.29
CA ARG A 28 61.89 -3.47 -33.36
C ARG A 28 61.99 -2.68 -34.70
N LYS A 29 61.38 -1.47 -34.64
CA LYS A 29 61.68 -0.13 -35.23
C LYS A 29 62.00 -0.04 -36.73
N ASP A 30 61.19 0.73 -37.46
CA ASP A 30 61.59 2.04 -38.02
C ASP A 30 60.37 2.88 -38.44
N ARG A 31 60.59 4.20 -38.46
CA ARG A 31 59.63 5.27 -38.70
C ARG A 31 59.18 5.35 -40.16
N ASP A 32 57.99 5.91 -40.34
CA ASP A 32 57.59 6.94 -41.33
C ASP A 32 56.33 6.54 -42.11
N GLY A 33 55.31 7.39 -42.01
CA GLY A 33 54.18 7.43 -42.92
C GLY A 33 52.82 7.41 -42.23
N GLN A 34 52.09 8.53 -42.39
CA GLN A 34 50.64 8.66 -42.26
C GLN A 34 50.10 9.00 -40.86
N ALA A 35 50.50 10.19 -40.40
CA ALA A 35 49.57 11.15 -39.83
C ALA A 35 48.79 11.81 -40.99
N GLN A 36 47.53 11.44 -41.17
CA GLN A 36 46.49 12.07 -42.00
C GLN A 36 45.35 11.06 -41.99
N ASP A 37 44.42 11.17 -41.04
CA ASP A 37 43.11 10.49 -41.03
C ASP A 37 42.34 10.81 -39.73
N GLY A 38 43.01 11.35 -38.69
CA GLY A 38 42.39 11.72 -37.42
C GLY A 38 41.95 13.19 -37.28
N GLU A 39 42.41 14.11 -38.13
CA GLU A 39 42.12 15.55 -37.99
C GLU A 39 40.91 16.03 -38.82
N ASP A 40 40.39 15.21 -39.74
CA ASP A 40 39.22 15.56 -40.56
C ASP A 40 37.89 15.08 -39.93
N GLN A 41 37.90 14.03 -39.11
CA GLN A 41 36.71 13.59 -38.36
C GLN A 41 36.36 14.52 -37.19
N ASP A 42 37.35 15.09 -36.52
CA ASP A 42 37.12 16.05 -35.42
C ASP A 42 36.63 17.43 -35.90
N ARG A 43 36.79 17.75 -37.20
CA ARG A 43 36.27 18.99 -37.82
C ARG A 43 34.84 18.83 -38.34
N GLU A 44 34.47 17.66 -38.86
CA GLU A 44 33.10 17.41 -39.32
C GLU A 44 32.09 17.31 -38.16
N ASP A 45 32.53 16.92 -36.96
CA ASP A 45 31.66 16.87 -35.78
C ASP A 45 31.51 18.23 -35.08
N GLN A 46 32.51 19.12 -35.16
CA GLN A 46 32.40 20.49 -34.63
C GLN A 46 31.52 21.40 -35.52
N ASP A 47 31.51 21.18 -36.84
CA ASP A 47 30.62 21.92 -37.76
C ASP A 47 29.14 21.47 -37.67
N ARG A 48 28.87 20.31 -37.05
CA ARG A 48 27.51 19.82 -36.75
C ARG A 48 26.98 20.32 -35.40
N GLU A 49 27.84 20.48 -34.39
CA GLU A 49 27.42 21.00 -33.08
C GLU A 49 27.13 22.52 -33.07
N ASP A 50 27.61 23.29 -34.04
CA ASP A 50 27.30 24.73 -34.18
C ASP A 50 26.03 25.02 -35.03
N GLN A 51 25.39 24.02 -35.64
CA GLN A 51 24.16 24.19 -36.45
C GLN A 51 22.84 24.00 -35.68
N ASP A 52 22.89 23.45 -34.45
CA ASP A 52 21.70 23.19 -33.62
C ASP A 52 21.52 24.18 -32.46
N ARG A 53 22.21 25.32 -32.48
CA ARG A 53 21.89 26.44 -31.58
C ARG A 53 20.65 27.16 -32.09
N GLU A 54 19.50 26.78 -31.54
CA GLU A 54 18.20 27.42 -31.74
C GLU A 54 18.31 28.95 -31.54
N ASP A 55 17.91 29.67 -32.58
CA ASP A 55 17.77 31.13 -32.63
C ASP A 55 16.57 31.56 -31.76
N PRO A 56 16.77 32.32 -30.67
CA PRO A 56 15.70 32.64 -29.71
C PRO A 56 14.65 33.64 -30.25
N ASP A 57 14.82 34.18 -31.47
CA ASP A 57 13.93 35.20 -32.06
C ASP A 57 13.13 34.71 -33.28
N ARG A 58 13.02 33.39 -33.52
CA ARG A 58 12.10 32.88 -34.55
C ARG A 58 10.65 32.89 -34.05
N GLU A 59 9.91 33.91 -34.45
CA GLU A 59 8.45 33.96 -34.32
C GLU A 59 7.81 32.82 -35.12
N ASP A 60 7.10 31.94 -34.41
CA ASP A 60 6.28 30.85 -34.94
C ASP A 60 4.96 31.44 -35.49
N PRO A 61 4.69 31.38 -36.81
CA PRO A 61 3.50 31.98 -37.40
C PRO A 61 2.19 31.24 -37.07
N ASP A 62 2.25 30.06 -36.41
CA ASP A 62 1.08 29.22 -36.11
C ASP A 62 0.80 29.06 -34.60
N ARG A 63 1.37 29.91 -33.73
CA ARG A 63 0.95 29.96 -32.32
C ARG A 63 -0.44 30.57 -32.20
N GLU A 64 -1.44 29.70 -32.00
CA GLU A 64 -2.78 30.10 -31.58
C GLU A 64 -2.73 30.84 -30.23
N ASP A 65 -3.11 32.11 -30.28
CA ASP A 65 -3.23 33.03 -29.15
C ASP A 65 -4.47 32.65 -28.30
N PRO A 66 -4.30 32.18 -27.05
CA PRO A 66 -5.43 31.78 -26.21
C PRO A 66 -6.26 32.95 -25.69
N ASP A 67 -5.86 34.20 -25.94
CA ASP A 67 -6.55 35.42 -25.48
C ASP A 67 -7.35 36.15 -26.59
N ARG A 68 -7.58 35.50 -27.73
CA ARG A 68 -8.37 36.09 -28.84
C ARG A 68 -9.89 35.99 -28.70
N GLU A 69 -10.43 35.18 -27.78
CA GLU A 69 -11.89 35.01 -27.64
C GLU A 69 -12.57 35.96 -26.63
N ASP A 70 -11.84 36.86 -25.95
CA ASP A 70 -12.43 37.70 -24.89
C ASP A 70 -12.41 39.21 -25.17
N ARG A 71 -12.29 39.63 -26.45
CA ARG A 71 -12.30 41.05 -26.84
C ARG A 71 -13.62 41.62 -27.36
N ASP A 72 -14.69 40.83 -27.44
CA ASP A 72 -16.00 41.28 -27.95
C ASP A 72 -17.16 41.16 -26.94
N ARG A 73 -16.89 41.19 -25.62
CA ARG A 73 -17.95 41.29 -24.60
C ARG A 73 -18.02 42.69 -24.01
N GLU A 74 -18.99 43.46 -24.48
CA GLU A 74 -19.39 44.74 -23.89
C GLU A 74 -19.80 44.58 -22.41
N PRO A 75 -19.50 45.56 -21.54
CA PRO A 75 -19.80 45.49 -20.12
C PRO A 75 -21.26 45.89 -19.83
N HIS A 76 -22.05 44.94 -19.32
CA HIS A 76 -23.36 45.24 -18.72
C HIS A 76 -23.20 45.69 -17.27
N GLU A 77 -23.56 46.94 -16.99
CA GLU A 77 -23.70 47.52 -15.65
C GLU A 77 -24.92 46.95 -14.87
N PRO A 78 -24.92 47.04 -13.52
CA PRO A 78 -25.67 46.17 -12.64
C PRO A 78 -27.09 46.68 -12.30
N ALA A 79 -28.04 45.74 -12.18
CA ALA A 79 -29.36 46.00 -11.61
C ALA A 79 -29.32 45.85 -10.08
N GLU A 80 -29.53 46.96 -9.38
CA GLU A 80 -29.74 47.03 -7.93
C GLU A 80 -31.06 46.34 -7.53
N GLU A 81 -30.97 45.21 -6.81
CA GLU A 81 -32.12 44.63 -6.11
C GLU A 81 -32.03 44.93 -4.60
N LYS A 82 -32.80 45.93 -4.17
CA LYS A 82 -32.97 46.34 -2.79
C LYS A 82 -33.73 45.26 -2.00
N THR A 83 -33.02 44.46 -1.20
CA THR A 83 -33.63 43.71 -0.10
C THR A 83 -33.34 44.41 1.23
N ARG A 84 -34.41 45.04 1.75
CA ARG A 84 -34.44 45.82 2.99
C ARG A 84 -34.37 44.89 4.20
N VAL A 85 -33.36 45.13 5.02
CA VAL A 85 -33.22 44.63 6.39
C VAL A 85 -34.27 45.35 7.27
N GLU A 86 -35.11 44.60 7.97
CA GLU A 86 -35.94 45.12 9.07
C GLU A 86 -35.67 44.36 10.38
N LYS A 87 -35.31 45.13 11.40
CA LYS A 87 -35.41 44.86 12.85
C LYS A 87 -35.62 46.23 13.53
N PRO A 88 -36.01 46.29 14.83
CA PRO A 88 -37.26 45.83 15.42
C PRO A 88 -37.98 47.01 16.13
N GLY A 89 -39.31 46.95 16.24
CA GLY A 89 -40.10 47.94 16.99
C GLY A 89 -40.67 47.35 18.28
N GLU A 90 -40.29 47.93 19.40
CA GLU A 90 -40.90 47.76 20.72
C GLU A 90 -42.31 48.37 20.76
N GLU A 91 -43.30 47.71 21.40
CA GLU A 91 -44.11 48.37 22.45
C GLU A 91 -45.02 47.40 23.24
N LYS A 92 -44.77 47.40 24.56
CA LYS A 92 -45.70 47.53 25.69
C LYS A 92 -46.91 46.60 25.87
N SER A 93 -46.78 45.78 26.93
CA SER A 93 -47.62 45.69 28.14
C SER A 93 -49.15 45.57 27.99
N ARG A 94 -49.70 44.50 28.60
CA ARG A 94 -50.69 44.62 29.67
C ARG A 94 -50.88 43.30 30.42
N GLU A 95 -50.91 43.46 31.73
CA GLU A 95 -51.11 42.52 32.82
C GLU A 95 -52.61 42.30 33.08
N GLY A 96 -52.99 41.15 33.62
CA GLY A 96 -54.38 40.84 33.97
C GLY A 96 -54.60 39.43 34.52
N ASP A 97 -54.51 39.34 35.85
CA ASP A 97 -54.91 38.27 36.78
C ASP A 97 -56.30 37.64 36.49
N ASP A 98 -56.45 36.31 36.61
CA ASP A 98 -57.49 35.73 37.49
C ASP A 98 -57.34 34.21 37.73
N ARG A 99 -57.91 33.80 38.86
CA ARG A 99 -57.68 32.61 39.67
C ARG A 99 -58.60 31.43 39.31
N GLY A 100 -58.21 30.23 39.76
CA GLY A 100 -59.16 29.34 40.45
C GLY A 100 -59.55 27.99 39.81
N ALA A 101 -58.87 26.94 40.29
CA ALA A 101 -59.46 25.70 40.87
C ALA A 101 -60.11 24.58 40.01
N THR A 102 -59.59 23.37 40.28
CA THR A 102 -60.22 22.02 40.35
C THR A 102 -60.44 21.19 39.06
N GLY A 103 -59.82 19.99 39.04
CA GLY A 103 -59.84 18.97 37.96
C GLY A 103 -61.08 18.05 37.95
N PRO A 104 -61.01 16.74 37.55
CA PRO A 104 -59.88 15.96 37.06
C PRO A 104 -60.14 15.12 35.77
N ALA A 105 -59.07 14.47 35.29
CA ALA A 105 -59.01 13.24 34.48
C ALA A 105 -59.55 13.27 33.03
N GLU A 106 -58.65 13.03 32.06
CA GLU A 106 -58.69 11.81 31.23
C GLU A 106 -57.50 11.74 30.27
N GLY A 107 -57.00 10.52 30.08
CA GLY A 107 -55.71 10.25 29.47
C GLY A 107 -55.61 10.58 27.99
N LYS A 108 -54.39 10.94 27.60
CA LYS A 108 -53.75 10.42 26.41
C LYS A 108 -52.27 10.68 26.57
N ASP A 109 -51.56 9.64 26.98
CA ASP A 109 -50.11 9.52 26.81
C ASP A 109 -49.80 9.69 25.32
N ARG A 110 -49.61 10.93 24.89
CA ARG A 110 -48.84 11.24 23.71
C ARG A 110 -47.41 10.86 24.05
N LYS A 111 -47.10 9.57 23.88
CA LYS A 111 -45.73 9.09 23.65
C LYS A 111 -45.20 9.91 22.47
N GLY A 112 -44.50 11.00 22.78
CA GLY A 112 -43.66 11.65 21.79
C GLY A 112 -42.69 10.61 21.20
N PRO A 113 -42.29 10.74 19.93
CA PRO A 113 -41.27 9.89 19.34
C PRO A 113 -39.89 10.31 19.90
N GLY A 114 -39.70 10.11 21.20
CA GLY A 114 -38.49 10.44 21.95
C GLY A 114 -37.77 9.19 22.47
N LYS A 115 -37.99 8.03 21.83
CA LYS A 115 -37.31 6.76 22.12
C LYS A 115 -36.75 6.08 20.86
N ALA A 116 -36.30 6.88 19.90
CA ALA A 116 -35.36 6.47 18.85
C ALA A 116 -33.98 7.11 19.09
N ALA A 117 -33.59 7.24 20.36
CA ALA A 117 -32.23 7.59 20.73
C ALA A 117 -31.30 6.44 20.29
N GLU A 118 -30.61 6.66 19.16
CA GLU A 118 -29.23 6.24 18.90
C GLU A 118 -28.87 4.76 19.22
N ALA A 119 -29.45 3.81 18.49
CA ALA A 119 -28.97 2.42 18.55
C ALA A 119 -27.50 2.31 18.11
N ALA A 120 -26.63 1.77 18.97
CA ALA A 120 -25.24 1.44 18.65
C ALA A 120 -25.17 0.58 17.37
N ALA A 121 -24.19 0.85 16.50
CA ALA A 121 -24.00 0.05 15.28
C ALA A 121 -23.77 -1.42 15.65
N SER A 122 -24.48 -2.33 14.98
CA SER A 122 -24.44 -3.76 15.29
C SER A 122 -23.12 -4.42 14.84
N ALA A 123 -22.88 -5.67 15.25
CA ALA A 123 -21.77 -6.45 14.70
C ALA A 123 -21.94 -6.70 13.19
N GLU A 124 -23.17 -6.92 12.76
CA GLU A 124 -23.55 -7.15 11.36
C GLU A 124 -23.25 -5.92 10.49
N ASP A 125 -23.58 -4.71 10.98
CA ASP A 125 -23.25 -3.45 10.30
C ASP A 125 -21.72 -3.29 10.16
N GLY A 126 -20.97 -3.66 11.20
CA GLY A 126 -19.50 -3.65 11.17
C GLY A 126 -18.93 -4.60 10.13
N ILE A 127 -19.38 -5.85 10.10
CA ILE A 127 -18.92 -6.84 9.11
C ILE A 127 -19.24 -6.37 7.70
N ARG A 128 -20.46 -5.85 7.47
CA ARG A 128 -20.86 -5.31 6.17
C ARG A 128 -19.99 -4.13 5.75
N PHE A 129 -19.72 -3.20 6.67
CA PHE A 129 -18.83 -2.08 6.42
C PHE A 129 -17.42 -2.57 6.06
N ALA A 130 -16.85 -3.50 6.83
CA ALA A 130 -15.51 -4.03 6.60
C ALA A 130 -15.41 -4.71 5.21
N LEU A 131 -16.36 -5.57 4.87
CA LEU A 131 -16.38 -6.26 3.59
C LEU A 131 -16.64 -5.30 2.43
N GLY A 132 -17.59 -4.38 2.56
CA GLY A 132 -17.94 -3.43 1.49
C GLY A 132 -16.87 -2.36 1.23
N THR A 133 -16.03 -2.04 2.22
CA THR A 133 -14.97 -1.01 2.08
C THR A 133 -13.58 -1.59 1.83
N LEU A 134 -13.30 -2.80 2.32
CA LEU A 134 -11.98 -3.43 2.21
C LEU A 134 -11.95 -4.59 1.20
N THR A 135 -13.05 -4.85 0.50
CA THR A 135 -13.14 -5.80 -0.60
C THR A 135 -14.06 -5.30 -1.72
N VAL A 136 -14.03 -5.97 -2.87
CA VAL A 136 -14.87 -5.75 -4.05
C VAL A 136 -16.28 -6.34 -3.89
N LEU A 137 -16.53 -7.09 -2.82
CA LEU A 137 -17.78 -7.80 -2.62
C LEU A 137 -18.96 -6.80 -2.58
N PRO A 138 -20.03 -7.03 -3.35
CA PRO A 138 -21.19 -6.15 -3.38
C PRO A 138 -22.00 -6.35 -2.08
N VAL A 139 -21.59 -5.66 -1.03
CA VAL A 139 -22.24 -5.70 0.27
C VAL A 139 -23.00 -4.39 0.47
N ASN A 140 -24.31 -4.49 0.73
CA ASN A 140 -25.09 -3.33 1.09
C ASN A 140 -24.62 -2.80 2.45
N VAL A 141 -24.15 -1.55 2.51
CA VAL A 141 -23.75 -0.88 3.75
C VAL A 141 -24.89 0.04 4.18
N PRO A 142 -25.80 -0.42 5.07
CA PRO A 142 -27.03 0.31 5.38
C PRO A 142 -26.79 1.63 6.14
N ARG A 143 -25.62 1.77 6.78
CA ARG A 143 -25.24 2.95 7.56
C ARG A 143 -23.82 3.39 7.23
N TRP A 144 -23.71 4.63 6.75
CA TRP A 144 -22.44 5.30 6.47
C TRP A 144 -22.17 6.38 7.53
N ASP A 145 -21.84 5.94 8.75
CA ASP A 145 -21.53 6.83 9.88
C ASP A 145 -20.27 6.38 10.63
N ARG A 146 -19.72 7.27 11.47
CA ARG A 146 -18.50 6.99 12.25
C ARG A 146 -18.65 5.80 13.21
N ARG A 147 -19.88 5.47 13.64
CA ARG A 147 -20.17 4.34 14.53
C ARG A 147 -20.04 3.00 13.78
N SER A 148 -20.60 2.94 12.57
CA SER A 148 -20.49 1.78 11.68
C SER A 148 -19.06 1.62 11.17
N ALA A 149 -18.38 2.73 10.86
CA ALA A 149 -16.97 2.76 10.51
C ALA A 149 -16.07 2.22 11.62
N ARG A 150 -16.33 2.62 12.89
CA ARG A 150 -15.64 2.04 14.05
C ARG A 150 -15.79 0.51 14.07
N ARG A 151 -17.03 0.01 13.99
CA ARG A 151 -17.30 -1.43 14.01
C ARG A 151 -16.63 -2.12 12.82
N GLY A 152 -16.67 -1.51 11.63
CA GLY A 152 -15.98 -2.03 10.45
C GLY A 152 -14.47 -2.16 10.65
N MET A 153 -13.83 -1.16 11.25
CA MET A 153 -12.41 -1.23 11.56
C MET A 153 -12.09 -2.23 12.68
N GLU A 154 -12.98 -2.43 13.66
CA GLU A 154 -12.85 -3.52 14.66
C GLU A 154 -12.89 -4.92 14.00
N TRP A 155 -13.65 -5.07 12.91
CA TRP A 155 -13.78 -6.32 12.14
C TRP A 155 -12.89 -6.38 10.89
N ALA A 156 -12.02 -5.41 10.66
CA ALA A 156 -11.11 -5.42 9.49
C ALA A 156 -10.29 -6.72 9.37
N PRO A 157 -9.75 -7.32 10.45
CA PRO A 157 -9.00 -8.58 10.34
C PRO A 157 -9.82 -9.73 9.75
N LEU A 158 -11.15 -9.73 9.92
CA LEU A 158 -12.04 -10.72 9.30
C LEU A 158 -12.09 -10.55 7.78
N ALA A 159 -12.09 -9.32 7.26
CA ALA A 159 -11.96 -9.07 5.83
C ALA A 159 -10.58 -9.53 5.33
N GLY A 160 -9.52 -9.33 6.13
CA GLY A 160 -8.19 -9.86 5.83
C GLY A 160 -8.15 -11.39 5.78
N LEU A 161 -8.86 -12.07 6.69
CA LEU A 161 -9.00 -13.52 6.70
C LEU A 161 -9.69 -14.03 5.43
N LEU A 162 -10.78 -13.38 5.02
CA LEU A 162 -11.49 -13.75 3.78
C LEU A 162 -10.60 -13.60 2.54
N VAL A 163 -9.90 -12.47 2.42
CA VAL A 163 -8.96 -12.22 1.32
C VAL A 163 -7.82 -13.23 1.32
N GLY A 164 -7.21 -13.48 2.48
CA GLY A 164 -6.12 -14.43 2.65
C GLY A 164 -6.53 -15.87 2.34
N LEU A 165 -7.69 -16.32 2.82
CA LEU A 165 -8.23 -17.65 2.51
C LEU A 165 -8.49 -17.82 1.02
N THR A 166 -9.04 -16.78 0.36
CA THR A 166 -9.30 -16.84 -1.08
C THR A 166 -7.99 -16.91 -1.88
N ALA A 167 -6.99 -16.11 -1.49
CA ALA A 167 -5.67 -16.12 -2.11
C ALA A 167 -4.95 -17.45 -1.92
N ALA A 168 -4.95 -17.99 -0.70
CA ALA A 168 -4.38 -19.30 -0.40
C ALA A 168 -5.10 -20.42 -1.15
N ALA A 169 -6.44 -20.43 -1.16
CA ALA A 169 -7.21 -21.45 -1.88
C ALA A 169 -6.93 -21.43 -3.39
N ALA A 170 -6.89 -20.26 -4.02
CA ALA A 170 -6.57 -20.13 -5.44
C ALA A 170 -5.14 -20.60 -5.75
N SER A 171 -4.19 -20.28 -4.88
CA SER A 171 -2.78 -20.66 -5.05
C SER A 171 -2.56 -22.16 -4.83
N LEU A 172 -3.22 -22.75 -3.83
CA LEU A 172 -3.25 -24.19 -3.61
C LEU A 172 -3.90 -24.92 -4.77
N LEU A 173 -4.98 -24.38 -5.34
CA LEU A 173 -5.60 -24.94 -6.55
C LEU A 173 -4.62 -24.93 -7.73
N ALA A 174 -3.87 -23.85 -7.93
CA ALA A 174 -2.82 -23.80 -8.95
C ALA A 174 -1.76 -24.90 -8.74
N LEU A 175 -1.26 -25.04 -7.50
CA LEU A 175 -0.31 -26.11 -7.16
C LEU A 175 -0.90 -27.51 -7.38
N LEU A 176 -2.15 -27.74 -7.02
CA LEU A 176 -2.85 -29.02 -7.23
C LEU A 176 -3.02 -29.35 -8.73
N LEU A 177 -3.13 -28.34 -9.59
CA LEU A 177 -3.15 -28.50 -11.04
C LEU A 177 -1.74 -28.72 -11.65
N GLY A 178 -0.70 -28.82 -10.81
CA GLY A 178 0.68 -29.10 -11.23
C GLY A 178 1.48 -27.89 -11.66
N THR A 179 1.06 -26.67 -11.32
CA THR A 179 1.82 -25.44 -11.64
C THR A 179 3.04 -25.24 -10.72
N SER A 180 3.96 -24.36 -11.12
CA SER A 180 5.11 -24.01 -10.28
C SER A 180 4.73 -23.17 -9.05
N SER A 181 5.59 -23.17 -8.03
CA SER A 181 5.50 -22.28 -6.87
C SER A 181 5.48 -20.80 -7.25
N LEU A 182 6.14 -20.44 -8.35
CA LEU A 182 6.17 -19.07 -8.85
C LEU A 182 4.78 -18.64 -9.34
N LEU A 183 4.08 -19.49 -10.09
CA LEU A 183 2.73 -19.15 -10.54
C LEU A 183 1.76 -19.06 -9.35
N ALA A 184 1.88 -19.98 -8.38
CA ALA A 184 1.11 -19.91 -7.14
C ALA A 184 1.38 -18.60 -6.36
N ALA A 185 2.62 -18.12 -6.33
CA ALA A 185 2.98 -16.85 -5.72
C ALA A 185 2.37 -15.63 -6.43
N ILE A 186 2.41 -15.63 -7.77
CA ILE A 186 1.74 -14.60 -8.58
C ILE A 186 0.24 -14.58 -8.29
N VAL A 187 -0.41 -15.75 -8.21
CA VAL A 187 -1.84 -15.88 -7.85
C VAL A 187 -2.10 -15.35 -6.44
N SER A 188 -1.22 -15.66 -5.47
CA SER A 188 -1.34 -15.18 -4.09
C SER A 188 -1.32 -13.65 -3.98
N VAL A 189 -0.59 -12.96 -4.86
CA VAL A 189 -0.52 -11.49 -4.90
C VAL A 189 -1.65 -10.89 -5.75
N ALA A 190 -2.00 -11.53 -6.86
CA ALA A 190 -3.05 -11.04 -7.77
C ALA A 190 -4.44 -11.08 -7.13
N VAL A 191 -4.76 -12.13 -6.35
CA VAL A 191 -6.08 -12.29 -5.74
C VAL A 191 -6.43 -11.14 -4.78
N PRO A 192 -5.59 -10.76 -3.81
CA PRO A 192 -5.84 -9.57 -2.97
C PRO A 192 -5.96 -8.28 -3.78
N ALA A 193 -5.14 -8.09 -4.82
CA ALA A 193 -5.22 -6.92 -5.69
C ALA A 193 -6.60 -6.84 -6.37
N VAL A 194 -7.07 -7.91 -7.01
CA VAL A 194 -8.40 -7.94 -7.65
C VAL A 194 -9.52 -7.80 -6.62
N LEU A 195 -9.45 -8.54 -5.52
CA LEU A 195 -10.46 -8.52 -4.46
C LEU A 195 -10.56 -7.18 -3.73
N THR A 196 -9.59 -6.28 -3.88
CA THR A 196 -9.64 -4.93 -3.32
C THR A 196 -9.69 -3.83 -4.38
N ARG A 197 -9.85 -4.18 -5.67
CA ARG A 197 -9.74 -3.26 -6.81
C ARG A 197 -8.42 -2.46 -6.79
N ALA A 198 -7.35 -3.09 -6.33
CA ALA A 198 -6.03 -2.51 -6.12
C ALA A 198 -5.99 -1.29 -5.19
N LEU A 199 -7.04 -1.03 -4.39
CA LEU A 199 -7.15 0.15 -3.52
C LEU A 199 -5.94 0.32 -2.59
N HIS A 200 -5.39 -0.77 -2.07
CA HIS A 200 -4.24 -0.69 -1.17
C HIS A 200 -2.92 -0.46 -1.91
N LEU A 201 -2.77 -1.04 -3.10
CA LEU A 201 -1.61 -0.83 -3.96
C LEU A 201 -1.58 0.62 -4.48
N ASP A 202 -2.73 1.14 -4.91
CA ASP A 202 -2.93 2.54 -5.27
C ASP A 202 -2.51 3.46 -4.10
N GLY A 203 -3.00 3.16 -2.89
CA GLY A 203 -2.60 3.90 -1.70
C GLY A 203 -1.10 3.84 -1.38
N LEU A 204 -0.44 2.71 -1.64
CA LEU A 204 1.01 2.57 -1.50
C LEU A 204 1.75 3.47 -2.51
N ALA A 205 1.30 3.49 -3.77
CA ALA A 205 1.88 4.33 -4.81
C ALA A 205 1.72 5.82 -4.48
N ASP A 206 0.51 6.24 -4.14
CA ASP A 206 0.19 7.62 -3.76
C ASP A 206 1.04 8.09 -2.58
N VAL A 207 1.13 7.29 -1.52
CA VAL A 207 1.96 7.64 -0.36
C VAL A 207 3.43 7.76 -0.76
N ALA A 208 3.94 6.90 -1.64
CA ALA A 208 5.31 6.97 -2.12
C ALA A 208 5.56 8.25 -2.93
N ASP A 209 4.66 8.62 -3.86
CA ASP A 209 4.78 9.84 -4.65
C ASP A 209 4.59 11.11 -3.80
N GLY A 210 3.59 11.11 -2.92
CA GLY A 210 3.35 12.20 -1.99
C GLY A 210 4.55 12.48 -1.09
N LEU A 211 5.10 11.44 -0.44
CA LEU A 211 6.27 11.56 0.42
C LEU A 211 7.56 11.84 -0.37
N GLY A 212 7.73 11.21 -1.53
CA GLY A 212 8.90 11.35 -2.41
C GLY A 212 9.00 12.71 -3.08
N SER A 213 7.88 13.42 -3.24
CA SER A 213 7.86 14.78 -3.81
C SER A 213 8.63 15.83 -3.02
N ALA A 214 8.95 15.54 -1.75
CA ALA A 214 9.55 16.47 -0.78
C ALA A 214 8.80 17.80 -0.58
N LYS A 215 7.57 17.94 -1.10
CA LYS A 215 6.72 19.12 -0.91
C LYS A 215 6.21 19.21 0.55
N PRO A 216 5.79 20.40 1.00
CA PRO A 216 5.03 20.55 2.24
C PRO A 216 3.76 19.68 2.23
N ALA A 217 3.17 19.48 3.42
CA ALA A 217 2.04 18.56 3.62
C ALA A 217 0.90 18.79 2.62
N GLU A 218 0.50 20.03 2.38
CA GLU A 218 -0.57 20.36 1.43
C GLU A 218 -0.20 19.98 -0.01
N GLY A 219 1.07 20.14 -0.39
CA GLY A 219 1.57 19.77 -1.71
C GLY A 219 1.63 18.26 -1.92
N ALA A 220 2.14 17.53 -0.92
CA ALA A 220 2.16 16.07 -0.94
C ALA A 220 0.73 15.49 -1.01
N LEU A 221 -0.19 16.03 -0.21
CA LEU A 221 -1.60 15.63 -0.22
C LEU A 221 -2.34 15.99 -1.51
N ARG A 222 -1.88 17.00 -2.26
CA ARG A 222 -2.39 17.30 -3.61
C ARG A 222 -1.91 16.27 -4.62
N ILE A 223 -0.64 15.85 -4.54
CA ILE A 223 -0.09 14.80 -5.41
C ILE A 223 -0.86 13.49 -5.21
N MET A 224 -1.11 13.09 -3.97
CA MET A 224 -1.96 11.95 -3.59
C MET A 224 -3.46 12.11 -3.91
N LYS A 225 -3.85 13.03 -4.80
CA LYS A 225 -5.21 13.11 -5.37
C LYS A 225 -5.20 13.09 -6.88
N GLN A 226 -4.04 13.30 -7.48
CA GLN A 226 -3.93 13.26 -8.92
C GLN A 226 -4.07 11.81 -9.37
N SER A 227 -4.60 11.61 -10.57
CA SER A 227 -4.83 10.26 -11.09
C SER A 227 -3.59 9.67 -11.79
N ASP A 228 -2.55 10.48 -12.00
CA ASP A 228 -1.27 10.04 -12.54
C ASP A 228 -0.40 9.41 -11.44
N ILE A 229 0.26 8.31 -11.80
CA ILE A 229 1.27 7.68 -10.96
C ILE A 229 2.63 8.33 -11.23
N GLY A 230 3.35 8.69 -10.17
CA GLY A 230 4.69 9.22 -10.25
C GLY A 230 5.78 8.14 -10.21
N PRO A 231 7.06 8.51 -10.45
CA PRO A 231 8.16 7.56 -10.48
C PRO A 231 8.38 6.82 -9.14
N PHE A 232 8.12 7.47 -8.00
CA PHE A 232 8.29 6.84 -6.69
C PHE A 232 7.19 5.81 -6.45
N GLY A 233 5.96 6.09 -6.87
CA GLY A 233 4.85 5.15 -6.87
C GLY A 233 5.17 3.92 -7.69
N VAL A 234 5.62 4.09 -8.94
CA VAL A 234 6.01 2.99 -9.83
C VAL A 234 7.11 2.12 -9.19
N ILE A 235 8.21 2.73 -8.75
CA ILE A 235 9.35 1.98 -8.16
C ILE A 235 8.91 1.23 -6.91
N THR A 236 8.09 1.85 -6.05
CA THR A 236 7.60 1.23 -4.81
C THR A 236 6.70 0.04 -5.11
N LEU A 237 5.78 0.16 -6.06
CA LEU A 237 4.91 -0.95 -6.47
C LEU A 237 5.72 -2.12 -7.04
N VAL A 238 6.67 -1.83 -7.94
CA VAL A 238 7.52 -2.87 -8.53
C VAL A 238 8.29 -3.61 -7.45
N LEU A 239 8.96 -2.89 -6.54
CA LEU A 239 9.73 -3.51 -5.46
C LEU A 239 8.85 -4.28 -4.48
N ALA A 240 7.67 -3.76 -4.12
CA ALA A 240 6.74 -4.43 -3.22
C ALA A 240 6.20 -5.73 -3.82
N LEU A 241 5.71 -5.69 -5.07
CA LEU A 241 5.16 -6.86 -5.74
C LEU A 241 6.24 -7.91 -6.01
N LEU A 242 7.45 -7.50 -6.41
CA LEU A 242 8.58 -8.41 -6.58
C LEU A 242 8.96 -9.09 -5.26
N ALA A 243 9.05 -8.33 -4.16
CA ALA A 243 9.35 -8.89 -2.85
C ALA A 243 8.28 -9.88 -2.40
N GLN A 244 7.00 -9.54 -2.53
CA GLN A 244 5.88 -10.42 -2.19
C GLN A 244 5.92 -11.71 -3.01
N VAL A 245 6.07 -11.62 -4.34
CA VAL A 245 6.14 -12.81 -5.22
C VAL A 245 7.36 -13.67 -4.91
N ALA A 246 8.55 -13.06 -4.74
CA ALA A 246 9.78 -13.79 -4.45
C ALA A 246 9.67 -14.59 -3.13
N VAL A 247 9.20 -13.93 -2.08
CA VAL A 247 9.04 -14.54 -0.75
C VAL A 247 7.96 -15.62 -0.76
N ILE A 248 6.80 -15.38 -1.38
CA ILE A 248 5.73 -16.39 -1.42
C ILE A 248 6.17 -17.61 -2.25
N ASN A 249 6.92 -17.40 -3.34
CA ASN A 249 7.49 -18.48 -4.13
C ASN A 249 8.44 -19.35 -3.29
N GLU A 250 9.29 -18.72 -2.48
CA GLU A 250 10.16 -19.42 -1.53
C GLU A 250 9.36 -20.20 -0.48
N LEU A 251 8.33 -19.58 0.13
CA LEU A 251 7.51 -20.21 1.16
C LEU A 251 6.76 -21.45 0.64
N TYR A 252 6.22 -21.39 -0.59
CA TYR A 252 5.60 -22.56 -1.21
C TYR A 252 6.63 -23.61 -1.65
N GLY A 253 7.77 -23.18 -2.19
CA GLY A 253 8.79 -24.07 -2.76
C GLY A 253 9.61 -24.82 -1.71
N GLN A 254 10.01 -24.15 -0.62
CA GLN A 254 10.86 -24.70 0.43
C GLN A 254 10.07 -25.05 1.70
N GLY A 255 9.16 -24.18 2.13
CA GLY A 255 8.36 -24.37 3.36
C GLY A 255 7.19 -25.35 3.21
N GLY A 256 6.85 -25.70 1.97
CA GLY A 256 5.72 -26.58 1.65
C GLY A 256 4.38 -25.85 1.60
N TRP A 257 3.40 -26.52 1.00
CA TRP A 257 2.10 -25.92 0.66
C TRP A 257 1.34 -25.36 1.87
N ALA A 258 1.40 -26.04 3.02
CA ALA A 258 0.70 -25.62 4.23
C ALA A 258 1.31 -24.35 4.84
N HIS A 259 2.65 -24.24 4.82
CA HIS A 259 3.35 -23.07 5.33
C HIS A 259 3.14 -21.86 4.42
N GLY A 260 3.29 -22.03 3.10
CA GLY A 260 3.01 -20.96 2.13
C GLY A 260 1.57 -20.45 2.22
N ALA A 261 0.59 -21.35 2.31
CA ALA A 261 -0.81 -20.97 2.45
C ALA A 261 -1.09 -20.20 3.76
N LEU A 262 -0.54 -20.67 4.90
CA LEU A 262 -0.74 -19.99 6.17
C LEU A 262 -0.05 -18.60 6.19
N ALA A 263 1.14 -18.47 5.60
CA ALA A 263 1.84 -17.20 5.50
C ALA A 263 1.04 -16.15 4.69
N VAL A 264 0.42 -16.55 3.58
CA VAL A 264 -0.48 -15.69 2.78
C VAL A 264 -1.71 -15.28 3.57
N ILE A 265 -2.29 -16.19 4.37
CA ILE A 265 -3.44 -15.86 5.22
C ILE A 265 -3.05 -14.87 6.31
N VAL A 266 -1.95 -15.15 7.02
CA VAL A 266 -1.50 -14.33 8.15
C VAL A 266 -1.07 -12.94 7.69
N SER A 267 -0.41 -12.82 6.53
CA SER A 267 -0.05 -11.51 5.97
C SER A 267 -1.29 -10.67 5.63
N ALA A 268 -2.32 -11.27 5.02
CA ALA A 268 -3.58 -10.59 4.71
C ALA A 268 -4.34 -10.15 5.98
N VAL A 269 -4.40 -11.00 7.01
CA VAL A 269 -5.01 -10.65 8.31
C VAL A 269 -4.22 -9.53 9.00
N THR A 270 -2.89 -9.58 8.93
CA THR A 270 -1.99 -8.59 9.55
C THR A 270 -2.13 -7.24 8.87
N ALA A 271 -2.23 -7.22 7.53
CA ALA A 271 -2.53 -6.03 6.75
C ALA A 271 -3.80 -5.32 7.22
N ARG A 272 -4.89 -6.06 7.47
CA ARG A 272 -6.16 -5.45 7.91
C ARG A 272 -6.15 -5.07 9.39
N THR A 273 -5.37 -5.78 10.19
CA THR A 273 -5.11 -5.42 11.60
C THR A 273 -4.35 -4.10 11.71
N ALA A 274 -3.43 -3.82 10.78
CA ALA A 274 -2.75 -2.52 10.69
C ALA A 274 -3.76 -1.38 10.46
N LEU A 275 -4.83 -1.61 9.69
CA LEU A 275 -5.91 -0.63 9.50
C LEU A 275 -6.66 -0.37 10.80
N THR A 276 -7.00 -1.41 11.56
CA THR A 276 -7.61 -1.27 12.89
C THR A 276 -6.76 -0.41 13.82
N LEU A 277 -5.44 -0.64 13.82
CA LEU A 277 -4.50 0.16 14.61
C LEU A 277 -4.41 1.60 14.09
N ALA A 278 -4.43 1.83 12.78
CA ALA A 278 -4.37 3.17 12.20
C ALA A 278 -5.67 3.97 12.44
N ALA A 279 -6.82 3.29 12.57
CA ALA A 279 -8.10 3.91 12.89
C ALA A 279 -8.26 4.27 14.38
N ARG A 280 -7.23 4.05 15.22
CA ARG A 280 -7.32 4.23 16.66
C ARG A 280 -7.44 5.69 17.10
N SER A 281 -8.06 5.92 18.26
CA SER A 281 -8.12 7.20 18.95
C SER A 281 -6.73 7.82 19.10
N GLY A 282 -6.58 9.09 18.74
CA GLY A 282 -5.29 9.81 18.72
C GLY A 282 -4.57 9.82 17.37
N VAL A 283 -5.12 9.16 16.35
CA VAL A 283 -4.69 9.30 14.94
C VAL A 283 -5.67 10.22 14.20
N PRO A 284 -5.27 11.46 13.85
CA PRO A 284 -6.14 12.39 13.14
C PRO A 284 -6.21 12.08 11.64
N ALA A 285 -7.28 12.52 10.99
CA ALA A 285 -7.35 12.52 9.52
C ALA A 285 -6.48 13.66 8.95
N ALA A 286 -5.77 13.40 7.86
CA ALA A 286 -4.98 14.42 7.18
C ALA A 286 -5.84 15.36 6.30
N ARG A 287 -7.03 14.92 5.92
CA ARG A 287 -7.99 15.67 5.09
C ARG A 287 -9.40 15.57 5.72
N PRO A 288 -10.25 16.60 5.58
CA PRO A 288 -11.61 16.60 6.15
C PRO A 288 -12.54 15.60 5.45
N GLU A 289 -12.25 15.30 4.19
CA GLU A 289 -13.08 14.46 3.32
C GLU A 289 -12.42 13.11 2.99
N GLY A 290 -13.21 12.19 2.43
CA GLY A 290 -12.77 10.88 1.97
C GLY A 290 -12.86 9.77 3.03
N LEU A 291 -12.59 8.54 2.59
CA LEU A 291 -12.70 7.34 3.44
C LEU A 291 -11.88 7.44 4.73
N GLY A 292 -10.66 7.96 4.63
CA GLY A 292 -9.76 8.14 5.77
C GLY A 292 -10.35 9.00 6.87
N SER A 293 -11.12 10.05 6.54
CA SER A 293 -11.72 10.93 7.55
C SER A 293 -12.87 10.26 8.30
N VAL A 294 -13.59 9.33 7.65
CA VAL A 294 -14.69 8.56 8.24
C VAL A 294 -14.18 7.59 9.32
N VAL A 295 -13.03 6.95 9.08
CA VAL A 295 -12.49 5.90 9.97
C VAL A 295 -11.44 6.40 10.97
N ALA A 296 -10.73 7.49 10.68
CA ALA A 296 -9.67 7.99 11.54
C ALA A 296 -10.18 8.34 12.95
N GLY A 297 -9.46 7.86 13.98
CA GLY A 297 -9.80 8.14 15.37
C GLY A 297 -11.09 7.49 15.88
N THR A 298 -11.69 6.55 15.13
CA THR A 298 -12.97 5.93 15.51
C THR A 298 -12.82 4.75 16.47
N VAL A 299 -11.71 4.00 16.42
CA VAL A 299 -11.50 2.80 17.23
C VAL A 299 -10.82 3.18 18.57
N PRO A 300 -11.34 2.77 19.74
CA PRO A 300 -10.62 3.00 20.99
C PRO A 300 -9.24 2.31 20.98
N ALA A 301 -8.19 3.00 21.42
CA ALA A 301 -6.83 2.44 21.39
C ALA A 301 -6.71 1.07 22.08
N ARG A 302 -7.39 0.89 23.23
CA ARG A 302 -7.44 -0.40 23.95
C ARG A 302 -8.04 -1.50 23.08
N THR A 303 -9.14 -1.21 22.36
CA THR A 303 -9.79 -2.18 21.47
C THR A 303 -8.86 -2.57 20.33
N ALA A 304 -8.19 -1.59 19.71
CA ALA A 304 -7.25 -1.87 18.61
C ALA A 304 -6.08 -2.77 19.05
N VAL A 305 -5.53 -2.54 20.25
CA VAL A 305 -4.47 -3.39 20.83
C VAL A 305 -4.99 -4.79 21.16
N ILE A 306 -6.19 -4.93 21.71
CA ILE A 306 -6.80 -6.25 21.99
C ILE A 306 -7.00 -7.04 20.69
N VAL A 307 -7.49 -6.39 19.63
CA VAL A 307 -7.65 -7.02 18.31
C VAL A 307 -6.29 -7.49 17.78
N ALA A 308 -5.27 -6.62 17.81
CA ALA A 308 -3.92 -6.97 17.37
C ALA A 308 -3.31 -8.13 18.16
N ALA A 309 -3.46 -8.13 19.49
CA ALA A 309 -2.99 -9.23 20.34
C ALA A 309 -3.74 -10.54 20.04
N GLY A 310 -5.06 -10.47 19.81
CA GLY A 310 -5.85 -11.63 19.40
C GLY A 310 -5.36 -12.24 18.08
N VAL A 311 -5.10 -11.40 17.06
CA VAL A 311 -4.53 -11.85 15.78
C VAL A 311 -3.17 -12.48 15.96
N ALA A 312 -2.30 -11.89 16.78
CA ALA A 312 -0.97 -12.42 17.05
C ALA A 312 -1.03 -13.80 17.73
N VAL A 313 -1.91 -13.99 18.73
CA VAL A 313 -2.12 -15.28 19.41
C VAL A 313 -2.69 -16.33 18.47
N VAL A 314 -3.70 -15.99 17.68
CA VAL A 314 -4.31 -16.93 16.71
C VAL A 314 -3.29 -17.34 15.64
N SER A 315 -2.48 -16.39 15.16
CA SER A 315 -1.43 -16.67 14.17
C SER A 315 -0.33 -17.56 14.76
N ALA A 316 0.06 -17.33 16.02
CA ALA A 316 1.00 -18.19 16.74
C ALA A 316 0.45 -19.62 16.90
N ALA A 317 -0.82 -19.77 17.30
CA ALA A 317 -1.45 -21.08 17.40
C ALA A 317 -1.49 -21.80 16.05
N ALA A 318 -1.85 -21.11 14.97
CA ALA A 318 -1.84 -21.66 13.62
C ALA A 318 -0.42 -22.06 13.17
N GLY A 319 0.58 -21.22 13.48
CA GLY A 319 1.99 -21.51 13.23
C GLY A 319 2.48 -22.76 13.94
N ALA A 320 2.10 -22.96 15.21
CA ALA A 320 2.39 -24.19 15.94
C ALA A 320 1.75 -25.43 15.30
N ILE A 321 0.51 -25.32 14.82
CA ILE A 321 -0.21 -26.42 14.18
C ILE A 321 0.47 -26.83 12.87
N VAL A 322 0.83 -25.88 12.01
CA VAL A 322 1.50 -26.18 10.73
C VAL A 322 2.89 -26.80 10.96
N ASN A 323 3.56 -26.45 12.07
CA ASN A 323 4.88 -26.97 12.42
C ASN A 323 4.84 -28.09 13.47
N LEU A 324 3.68 -28.73 13.70
CA LEU A 324 3.47 -29.68 14.79
C LEU A 324 4.45 -30.87 14.76
N TRP A 325 4.77 -31.35 13.56
CA TRP A 325 5.60 -32.53 13.35
C TRP A 325 7.11 -32.24 13.39
N TRP A 326 7.50 -30.97 13.37
CA TRP A 326 8.90 -30.55 13.36
C TRP A 326 9.26 -29.81 14.66
N ASN A 327 8.68 -28.62 14.86
CA ASN A 327 8.90 -27.82 16.06
C ASN A 327 7.74 -26.82 16.25
N PRO A 328 6.72 -27.16 17.05
CA PRO A 328 5.55 -26.31 17.24
C PRO A 328 5.87 -25.01 17.98
N LEU A 329 6.86 -24.99 18.90
CA LEU A 329 7.26 -23.77 19.59
C LEU A 329 7.88 -22.76 18.61
N PHE A 330 8.77 -23.24 17.74
CA PHE A 330 9.36 -22.42 16.69
C PHE A 330 8.27 -21.86 15.77
N GLY A 331 7.35 -22.71 15.28
CA GLY A 331 6.21 -22.26 14.49
C GLY A 331 5.37 -21.19 15.18
N ALA A 332 5.06 -21.34 16.48
CA ALA A 332 4.34 -20.31 17.23
C ALA A 332 5.11 -18.99 17.31
N VAL A 333 6.40 -19.05 17.64
CA VAL A 333 7.24 -17.86 17.81
C VAL A 333 7.44 -17.13 16.49
N SER A 334 7.75 -17.84 15.40
CA SER A 334 7.97 -17.23 14.09
C SER A 334 6.71 -16.49 13.59
N TYR A 335 5.52 -17.10 13.72
CA TYR A 335 4.27 -16.45 13.31
C TYR A 335 3.86 -15.30 14.24
N LEU A 336 4.08 -15.43 15.56
CA LEU A 336 3.87 -14.32 16.49
C LEU A 336 4.76 -13.12 16.14
N PHE A 337 6.04 -13.40 15.88
CA PHE A 337 7.05 -12.39 15.56
C PHE A 337 6.77 -11.73 14.21
N ALA A 338 6.37 -12.50 13.20
CA ALA A 338 6.01 -11.97 11.88
C ALA A 338 4.82 -10.99 11.94
N VAL A 339 3.79 -11.30 12.74
CA VAL A 339 2.68 -10.36 12.98
C VAL A 339 3.19 -9.13 13.71
N ALA A 340 3.97 -9.30 14.79
CA ALA A 340 4.48 -8.18 15.58
C ALA A 340 5.35 -7.22 14.75
N ILE A 341 6.27 -7.74 13.94
CA ILE A 341 7.17 -6.95 13.10
C ILE A 341 6.42 -6.32 11.92
N GLY A 342 5.47 -7.02 11.30
CA GLY A 342 4.61 -6.45 10.26
C GLY A 342 3.78 -5.25 10.78
N LEU A 343 3.16 -5.41 11.95
CA LEU A 343 2.42 -4.31 12.59
C LEU A 343 3.34 -3.17 13.05
N ALA A 344 4.56 -3.49 13.52
CA ALA A 344 5.54 -2.47 13.87
C ALA A 344 6.00 -1.65 12.66
N ALA A 345 6.25 -2.30 11.52
CA ALA A 345 6.61 -1.61 10.28
C ALA A 345 5.49 -0.66 9.81
N ALA A 346 4.24 -1.13 9.81
CA ALA A 346 3.10 -0.26 9.52
C ALA A 346 3.00 0.89 10.55
N GLU A 347 3.18 0.65 11.84
CA GLU A 347 3.18 1.72 12.84
C GLU A 347 4.29 2.75 12.61
N LEU A 348 5.48 2.34 12.16
CA LEU A 348 6.56 3.27 11.79
C LEU A 348 6.18 4.13 10.58
N LEU A 349 5.60 3.52 9.54
CA LEU A 349 5.08 4.24 8.37
C LEU A 349 3.96 5.21 8.77
N LEU A 350 3.05 4.79 9.66
CA LEU A 350 1.98 5.64 10.18
C LEU A 350 2.54 6.85 10.92
N ARG A 351 3.53 6.65 11.79
CA ARG A 351 4.21 7.75 12.49
C ARG A 351 4.92 8.69 11.53
N HIS A 352 5.47 8.17 10.44
CA HIS A 352 6.07 8.98 9.39
C HIS A 352 5.00 9.81 8.66
N CYS A 353 3.92 9.19 8.20
CA CYS A 353 2.80 9.85 7.52
C CYS A 353 2.15 10.92 8.41
N ARG A 354 1.93 10.63 9.70
CA ARG A 354 1.38 11.61 10.64
C ARG A 354 2.27 12.85 10.80
N ARG A 355 3.59 12.66 10.80
CA ARG A 355 4.55 13.78 10.89
C ARG A 355 4.65 14.57 9.59
N ARG A 356 4.54 13.92 8.43
CA ARG A 356 4.73 14.54 7.11
C ARG A 356 3.46 15.12 6.51
N LEU A 357 2.32 14.48 6.76
CA LEU A 357 1.02 14.78 6.15
C LEU A 357 -0.01 15.32 7.16
N GLY A 358 0.32 15.34 8.46
CA GLY A 358 -0.57 15.79 9.52
C GLY A 358 -1.64 14.78 9.97
N GLY A 359 -1.70 13.58 9.37
CA GLY A 359 -2.68 12.57 9.72
C GLY A 359 -2.71 11.38 8.76
N VAL A 360 -3.86 10.73 8.64
CA VAL A 360 -4.11 9.62 7.70
C VAL A 360 -5.13 10.00 6.62
N THR A 361 -4.90 9.50 5.40
CA THR A 361 -5.87 9.46 4.29
C THR A 361 -6.26 8.01 4.01
N GLY A 362 -7.19 7.76 3.07
CA GLY A 362 -7.47 6.39 2.59
C GLY A 362 -6.22 5.72 2.02
N ASP A 363 -5.42 6.48 1.29
CA ASP A 363 -4.16 6.06 0.67
C ASP A 363 -3.14 5.62 1.74
N VAL A 364 -3.04 6.38 2.84
CA VAL A 364 -2.23 5.99 4.01
C VAL A 364 -2.70 4.66 4.59
N PHE A 365 -4.02 4.41 4.71
CA PHE A 365 -4.51 3.10 5.11
C PHE A 365 -4.06 2.00 4.14
N GLY A 366 -4.16 2.23 2.83
CA GLY A 366 -3.67 1.30 1.79
C GLY A 366 -2.19 0.97 1.93
N ALA A 367 -1.34 1.99 2.03
CA ALA A 367 0.11 1.84 2.19
C ALA A 367 0.47 1.05 3.47
N LEU A 368 -0.25 1.27 4.56
CA LEU A 368 -0.05 0.55 5.83
C LEU A 368 -0.40 -0.93 5.70
N ALA A 369 -1.49 -1.26 4.99
CA ALA A 369 -1.85 -2.65 4.73
C ALA A 369 -0.77 -3.37 3.92
N GLU A 370 -0.29 -2.79 2.83
CA GLU A 370 0.74 -3.41 1.99
C GLU A 370 2.09 -3.51 2.68
N CYS A 371 2.47 -2.49 3.46
CA CYS A 371 3.68 -2.53 4.28
C CYS A 371 3.63 -3.67 5.31
N ALA A 372 2.52 -3.77 6.06
CA ALA A 372 2.33 -4.86 7.02
C ALA A 372 2.33 -6.24 6.36
N ALA A 373 1.61 -6.41 5.24
CA ALA A 373 1.56 -7.68 4.51
C ALA A 373 2.97 -8.12 4.06
N THR A 374 3.69 -7.21 3.41
CA THR A 374 5.01 -7.48 2.82
C THR A 374 6.03 -7.82 3.89
N VAL A 375 6.08 -7.05 4.98
CA VAL A 375 7.01 -7.31 6.08
C VAL A 375 6.67 -8.61 6.80
N THR A 376 5.39 -8.92 7.03
CA THR A 376 5.00 -10.21 7.62
C THR A 376 5.45 -11.39 6.77
N LEU A 377 5.27 -11.31 5.44
CA LEU A 377 5.76 -12.34 4.52
C LEU A 377 7.28 -12.49 4.61
N VAL A 378 8.02 -11.38 4.50
CA VAL A 378 9.49 -11.37 4.56
C VAL A 378 9.99 -11.99 5.87
N VAL A 379 9.37 -11.66 7.01
CA VAL A 379 9.76 -12.24 8.30
C VAL A 379 9.51 -13.75 8.35
N LEU A 380 8.42 -14.24 7.77
CA LEU A 380 8.14 -15.68 7.70
C LEU A 380 9.07 -16.43 6.74
N ALA A 381 9.71 -15.74 5.80
CA ALA A 381 10.75 -16.32 4.94
C ALA A 381 12.03 -16.59 5.72
N PHE A 382 12.28 -15.83 6.79
CA PHE A 382 13.41 -16.08 7.68
C PHE A 382 13.05 -17.23 8.63
N GLY A 383 13.91 -18.25 8.67
CA GLY A 383 13.82 -19.39 9.57
C GLY A 383 13.96 -18.96 11.03
#